data_AF-A0A7W4A6C5-F1
#
_entry.id   AF-A0A7W4A6C5-F1
#
_cell.length_a   1.000
_cell.length_b   1.000
_cell.length_c   1.000
_cell.angle_alpha   90.00
_cell.angle_beta   90.00
_cell.angle_gamma   90.00
#
_symmetry.space_group_name_H-M   'P 1'
#
loop_
_entity.id
_entity.type
_entity.pdbx_description
1 polymer ?
#
loop_
_entity_poly.entity_id
_entity_poly.type
_entity_poly.pdbx_seq_one_letter_code
_entity_poly.pdbx_strand_id
1 'polypeptide(L)'
;MRKKDFINQVDSLYSLAWSLTCNISSLLDQTGIPAHRVFSESVIDQFFFFLNNPPKNDGNIILINENISSYIQELIVLNSKLISSIDHVVIKSLAVENQENKSSGFFSRILNGNRWSDCASVRFNRVICPVYEEILCKN
;
A
#
# COMPACT_ATOMS: atom_id res chain seq x y z
N MET A 1 21.93 10.37 -26.86
CA MET A 1 22.07 10.20 -25.40
C MET A 1 23.43 9.62 -25.09
N ARG A 2 24.18 10.12 -24.11
CA ARG A 2 25.50 9.54 -23.76
C ARG A 2 25.31 8.29 -22.90
N LYS A 3 26.25 7.33 -22.98
CA LYS A 3 26.23 6.09 -22.19
C LYS A 3 26.02 6.35 -20.68
N LYS A 4 26.69 7.37 -20.13
CA LYS A 4 26.54 7.79 -18.73
C LYS A 4 25.11 8.24 -18.39
N ASP A 5 24.50 9.03 -19.27
CA ASP A 5 23.14 9.54 -19.06
C ASP A 5 22.11 8.40 -19.08
N PHE A 6 22.31 7.41 -19.95
CA PHE A 6 21.49 6.20 -19.99
C PHE A 6 21.59 5.37 -18.71
N ILE A 7 22.82 5.10 -18.25
CA ILE A 7 23.07 4.32 -17.02
C ILE A 7 22.38 5.00 -15.83
N ASN A 8 22.56 6.30 -15.68
CA ASN A 8 21.92 7.06 -14.61
C ASN A 8 20.38 6.97 -14.65
N GLN A 9 19.77 6.94 -15.84
CA GLN A 9 18.32 6.79 -15.98
C GLN A 9 17.85 5.40 -15.56
N VAL A 10 18.57 4.35 -15.96
CA VAL A 10 18.27 2.96 -15.57
C VAL A 10 18.39 2.79 -14.06
N ASP A 11 19.47 3.29 -13.44
CA ASP A 11 19.69 3.19 -12.00
C ASP A 11 18.62 3.98 -11.21
N SER A 12 18.21 5.14 -11.73
CA SER A 12 17.13 5.94 -11.14
C SER A 12 15.79 5.22 -11.20
N LEU A 13 15.47 4.59 -12.34
CA LEU A 13 14.24 3.80 -12.50
C LEU A 13 14.24 2.58 -11.57
N TYR A 14 15.37 1.88 -11.49
CA TYR A 14 15.53 0.74 -10.58
C TYR A 14 15.31 1.17 -9.12
N SER A 15 15.96 2.25 -8.71
CA SER A 15 15.85 2.79 -7.35
C SER A 15 14.43 3.23 -7.01
N LEU A 16 13.72 3.81 -7.98
CA LEU A 16 12.32 4.17 -7.84
C LEU A 16 11.44 2.92 -7.68
N ALA A 17 11.58 1.94 -8.57
CA ALA A 17 10.83 0.68 -8.51
C ALA A 17 11.04 -0.02 -7.17
N TRP A 18 12.30 -0.12 -6.72
CA TRP A 18 12.67 -0.67 -5.42
C TRP A 18 12.00 0.09 -4.26
N SER A 19 12.10 1.42 -4.25
CA SER A 19 11.50 2.25 -3.20
C SER A 19 9.98 2.07 -3.11
N LEU A 20 9.30 2.04 -4.26
CA LEU A 20 7.86 1.75 -4.32
C LEU A 20 7.53 0.35 -3.82
N THR A 21 8.36 -0.64 -4.15
CA THR A 21 8.24 -2.02 -3.65
C THR A 21 8.30 -2.07 -2.14
N CYS A 22 9.30 -1.42 -1.53
CA CYS A 22 9.47 -1.37 -0.09
C CYS A 22 8.30 -0.66 0.61
N ASN A 23 7.82 0.44 0.04
CA ASN A 23 6.67 1.16 0.59
C ASN A 23 5.41 0.30 0.59
N ILE A 24 5.14 -0.40 -0.53
CA ILE A 24 4.00 -1.32 -0.62
C ILE A 24 4.19 -2.49 0.34
N SER A 25 5.37 -3.12 0.40
CA SER A 25 5.65 -4.22 1.33
C SER A 25 5.38 -3.81 2.78
N SER A 26 5.90 -2.65 3.20
CA SER A 26 5.69 -2.13 4.56
C SER A 26 4.20 -1.91 4.88
N LEU A 27 3.43 -1.40 3.91
CA LEU A 27 2.00 -1.25 4.06
C LEU A 27 1.29 -2.61 4.21
N LEU A 28 1.64 -3.58 3.37
CA LEU A 28 1.07 -4.93 3.41
C LEU A 28 1.36 -5.61 4.75
N ASP A 29 2.57 -5.47 5.27
CA ASP A 29 2.96 -6.00 6.58
C ASP A 29 2.16 -5.35 7.72
N GLN A 30 1.98 -4.03 7.69
CA GLN A 30 1.21 -3.31 8.71
C GLN A 30 -0.29 -3.65 8.67
N THR A 31 -0.82 -3.94 7.48
CA THR A 31 -2.22 -4.31 7.26
C THR A 31 -2.49 -5.80 7.39
N GLY A 32 -1.44 -6.63 7.42
CA GLY A 32 -1.57 -8.08 7.42
C GLY A 32 -2.09 -8.63 6.09
N ILE A 33 -2.04 -7.85 5.00
CA ILE A 33 -2.54 -8.25 3.68
C ILE A 33 -1.44 -9.02 2.94
N PRO A 34 -1.66 -10.29 2.57
CA PRO A 34 -0.66 -11.06 1.82
C PRO A 34 -0.43 -10.50 0.41
N ALA A 35 0.83 -10.38 -0.02
CA ALA A 35 1.21 -9.82 -1.33
C ALA A 35 0.57 -10.54 -2.53
N HIS A 36 0.37 -11.86 -2.46
CA HIS A 36 -0.29 -12.63 -3.52
C HIS A 36 -1.77 -12.27 -3.72
N ARG A 37 -2.42 -11.64 -2.73
CA ARG A 37 -3.79 -11.12 -2.88
C ARG A 37 -3.82 -9.79 -3.61
N VAL A 38 -2.68 -9.10 -3.71
CA VAL A 38 -2.58 -7.72 -4.22
C VAL A 38 -1.94 -7.68 -5.61
N PHE A 39 -0.85 -8.42 -5.82
CA PHE A 39 -0.14 -8.52 -7.09
C PHE A 39 -0.67 -9.66 -7.96
N SER A 40 -0.45 -9.60 -9.28
CA SER A 40 -0.79 -10.73 -10.16
C SER A 40 0.23 -11.83 -10.03
N GLU A 41 -0.21 -13.06 -10.31
CA GLU A 41 0.70 -14.20 -10.43
C GLU A 41 1.81 -13.92 -11.46
N SER A 42 1.53 -13.12 -12.49
CA SER A 42 2.53 -12.77 -13.51
C SER A 42 3.60 -11.76 -13.05
N VAL A 43 3.41 -11.07 -11.93
CA VAL A 43 4.35 -10.04 -11.44
C VAL A 43 4.87 -10.26 -10.01
N ILE A 44 4.36 -11.30 -9.32
CA ILE A 44 4.67 -11.53 -7.90
C ILE A 44 6.15 -11.88 -7.68
N ASP A 45 6.78 -12.58 -8.64
CA ASP A 45 8.20 -12.91 -8.55
C ASP A 45 9.07 -11.65 -8.64
N GLN A 46 8.66 -10.68 -9.47
CA GLN A 46 9.34 -9.39 -9.57
C GLN A 46 9.19 -8.59 -8.27
N PHE A 47 8.03 -8.66 -7.60
CA PHE A 47 7.87 -8.06 -6.27
C PHE A 47 8.91 -8.62 -5.28
N PHE A 48 9.06 -9.94 -5.19
CA PHE A 48 10.08 -10.53 -4.31
C PHE A 48 11.51 -10.27 -4.79
N PHE A 49 11.74 -10.21 -6.09
CA PHE A 49 13.05 -9.86 -6.65
C PHE A 49 13.47 -8.47 -6.17
N PHE A 50 12.63 -7.45 -6.36
CA PHE A 50 12.96 -6.09 -5.94
C PHE A 50 13.12 -6.01 -4.42
N LEU A 51 12.23 -6.63 -3.64
CA LEU A 51 12.31 -6.61 -2.18
C LEU A 51 13.67 -7.14 -1.65
N ASN A 52 14.22 -8.17 -2.30
CA ASN A 52 15.47 -8.81 -1.90
C ASN A 52 16.73 -8.20 -2.55
N ASN A 53 16.59 -7.30 -3.51
CA ASN A 53 17.72 -6.74 -4.26
C ASN A 53 17.75 -5.20 -4.17
N PRO A 54 18.17 -4.64 -3.03
CA PRO A 54 18.31 -3.19 -2.88
C PRO A 54 19.33 -2.60 -3.87
N PRO A 55 19.15 -1.34 -4.29
CA PRO A 55 20.12 -0.64 -5.13
C PRO A 55 21.49 -0.62 -4.46
N LYS A 56 22.54 -0.92 -5.23
CA LYS A 56 23.92 -0.91 -4.76
C LYS A 56 24.65 0.30 -5.36
N ASN A 57 25.38 1.02 -4.53
CA ASN A 57 26.22 2.15 -4.94
C ASN A 57 27.65 1.69 -5.28
N ASP A 58 27.81 0.54 -5.92
CA ASP A 58 29.11 -0.04 -6.30
C ASP A 58 29.50 0.28 -7.75
N GLY A 59 28.64 1.01 -8.48
CA GLY A 59 28.86 1.37 -9.88
C GLY A 59 28.55 0.24 -10.87
N ASN A 60 28.01 -0.89 -10.40
CA ASN A 60 27.57 -1.98 -11.25
C ASN A 60 26.09 -1.82 -11.61
N ILE A 61 25.76 -2.03 -12.88
CA ILE A 61 24.39 -2.01 -13.37
C ILE A 61 23.73 -3.33 -12.97
N ILE A 62 22.59 -3.28 -12.28
CA ILE A 62 21.74 -4.45 -12.08
C ILE A 62 20.99 -4.70 -13.39
N LEU A 63 21.44 -5.72 -14.13
CA LEU A 63 20.76 -6.15 -15.35
C LEU A 63 19.52 -6.96 -14.98
N ILE A 64 18.35 -6.36 -15.16
CA ILE A 64 17.08 -7.08 -15.12
C ILE A 64 16.90 -7.75 -16.49
N ASN A 65 17.03 -9.07 -16.54
CA ASN A 65 16.90 -9.84 -17.78
C ASN A 65 15.43 -10.07 -18.18
N GLU A 66 14.50 -9.71 -17.30
CA GLU A 66 13.06 -9.90 -17.48
C GLU A 66 12.35 -8.60 -17.89
N ASN A 67 11.24 -8.74 -18.61
CA ASN A 67 10.37 -7.60 -18.90
C ASN A 67 9.59 -7.20 -17.64
N ILE A 68 10.00 -6.09 -17.02
CA ILE A 68 9.36 -5.55 -15.82
C ILE A 68 8.21 -4.56 -16.11
N SER A 69 7.82 -4.36 -17.37
CA SER A 69 6.81 -3.36 -17.71
C SER A 69 5.49 -3.60 -16.98
N SER A 70 4.99 -4.84 -16.97
CA SER A 70 3.76 -5.20 -16.26
C SER A 70 3.86 -4.96 -14.75
N TYR A 71 5.02 -5.25 -14.17
CA TYR A 71 5.28 -5.02 -12.75
C TYR A 71 5.27 -3.52 -12.41
N ILE A 72 5.95 -2.69 -13.21
CA ILE A 72 5.94 -1.23 -13.04
C ILE A 72 4.51 -0.68 -13.18
N GLN A 73 3.73 -1.18 -14.13
CA GLN A 73 2.33 -0.78 -14.28
C GLN A 73 1.49 -1.15 -13.04
N GLU A 74 1.66 -2.36 -12.49
CA GLU A 74 0.96 -2.74 -11.25
C GLU A 74 1.40 -1.88 -10.06
N LEU A 75 2.68 -1.53 -9.93
CA LEU A 75 3.14 -0.59 -8.90
C LEU A 75 2.48 0.79 -9.03
N ILE A 76 2.35 1.30 -10.25
CA ILE A 76 1.69 2.59 -10.52
C ILE A 76 0.20 2.51 -10.13
N VAL A 77 -0.50 1.47 -10.58
CA VAL A 77 -1.92 1.26 -10.27
C VAL A 77 -2.15 1.14 -8.78
N LEU A 78 -1.29 0.39 -8.06
CA LEU A 78 -1.37 0.27 -6.61
C LEU A 78 -1.18 1.61 -5.92
N ASN A 79 -0.19 2.41 -6.32
CA ASN A 79 -0.03 3.75 -5.77
C ASN A 79 -1.24 4.65 -6.04
N SER A 80 -1.83 4.60 -7.23
CA SER A 80 -3.07 5.33 -7.52
C SER A 80 -4.22 4.88 -6.63
N LYS A 81 -4.40 3.57 -6.44
CA LYS A 81 -5.41 3.00 -5.52
C LYS A 81 -5.21 3.47 -4.09
N LEU A 82 -3.96 3.54 -3.62
CA LEU A 82 -3.64 4.04 -2.28
C LEU A 82 -4.01 5.51 -2.11
N ILE A 83 -3.72 6.35 -3.10
CA ILE A 83 -4.12 7.76 -3.06
C ILE A 83 -5.65 7.90 -3.04
N SER A 84 -6.35 7.18 -3.92
CA SER A 84 -7.82 7.26 -4.00
C SER A 84 -8.52 6.66 -2.78
N SER A 85 -7.89 5.69 -2.10
CA SER A 85 -8.45 5.04 -0.90
C SER A 85 -8.71 5.99 0.27
N ILE A 86 -8.06 7.17 0.30
CA ILE A 86 -8.26 8.17 1.35
C ILE A 86 -9.74 8.58 1.41
N ASP A 87 -10.39 8.75 0.26
CA ASP A 87 -11.82 9.10 0.22
C ASP A 87 -12.69 7.98 0.82
N HIS A 88 -12.37 6.72 0.52
CA HIS A 88 -13.04 5.57 1.09
C HIS A 88 -12.83 5.45 2.62
N VAL A 89 -11.64 5.80 3.12
CA VAL A 89 -11.37 5.89 4.57
C VAL A 89 -12.26 6.95 5.21
N VAL A 90 -12.44 8.11 4.57
CA VAL A 90 -13.33 9.17 5.07
C VAL A 90 -14.78 8.70 5.09
N ILE A 91 -15.28 8.14 3.99
CA ILE A 91 -16.65 7.62 3.89
C ILE A 91 -16.90 6.55 4.95
N LYS A 92 -15.98 5.60 5.11
CA LYS A 92 -16.08 4.53 6.10
C LYS A 92 -16.05 5.08 7.53
N SER A 93 -15.23 6.09 7.80
CA SER A 93 -15.19 6.77 9.10
C SER A 93 -16.54 7.39 9.47
N LEU A 94 -17.16 8.12 8.52
CA LEU A 94 -18.47 8.72 8.70
C LEU A 94 -19.57 7.66 8.89
N ALA A 95 -19.46 6.53 8.18
CA ALA A 95 -20.39 5.42 8.33
C ALA A 95 -20.30 4.79 9.74
N VAL A 96 -19.08 4.57 10.26
CA VAL A 96 -18.85 4.05 11.62
C VAL A 96 -19.38 5.03 12.67
N GLU A 97 -19.10 6.33 12.52
CA GLU A 97 -19.60 7.36 13.44
C GLU A 97 -21.14 7.41 13.46
N ASN A 98 -21.78 7.34 12.29
CA ASN A 98 -23.24 7.28 12.20
C ASN A 98 -23.83 6.02 12.83
N GLN A 99 -23.16 4.88 12.72
CA GLN A 99 -23.59 3.63 13.36
C GLN A 99 -23.50 3.72 14.89
N GLU A 100 -22.40 4.23 15.43
CA GLU A 100 -22.25 4.42 16.88
C GLU A 100 -23.30 5.38 17.42
N ASN A 101 -23.52 6.51 16.74
CA ASN A 101 -24.52 7.50 17.12
C ASN A 101 -25.95 6.96 17.12
N LYS A 102 -26.29 6.04 16.19
CA LYS A 102 -27.60 5.37 16.15
C LYS A 102 -27.76 4.29 17.23
N SER A 103 -26.68 3.63 17.62
CA SER A 103 -26.68 2.53 18.59
C SER A 103 -26.65 2.97 20.05
N SER A 104 -26.17 4.17 20.34
CA SER A 104 -26.03 4.67 21.71
C SER A 104 -27.34 5.29 22.23
N GLY A 105 -27.94 4.72 23.28
CA GLY A 105 -29.00 5.38 24.05
C GLY A 105 -28.47 6.62 24.79
N PHE A 106 -29.38 7.54 25.16
CA PHE A 106 -29.02 8.83 25.77
C PHE A 106 -28.15 8.69 27.05
N PHE A 107 -28.36 7.62 27.83
CA PHE A 107 -27.60 7.34 29.05
C PHE A 107 -26.23 6.65 28.81
N SER A 108 -26.06 5.91 27.71
CA SER A 108 -24.78 5.25 27.40
C SER A 108 -23.73 6.23 26.85
N ARG A 109 -24.18 7.36 26.26
CA ARG A 109 -23.28 8.44 25.80
C ARG A 109 -22.54 9.17 26.92
N ILE A 110 -23.07 9.14 28.15
CA ILE A 110 -22.48 9.81 29.31
C ILE A 110 -21.53 8.88 30.07
N LEU A 111 -21.75 7.55 30.00
CA LEU A 111 -21.00 6.53 30.75
C LEU A 111 -19.89 5.84 29.95
N ASN A 112 -19.94 5.83 28.61
CA ASN A 112 -18.87 5.27 27.76
C ASN A 112 -18.07 6.38 27.08
N GLY A 113 -16.95 6.78 27.70
CA GLY A 113 -16.15 7.93 27.28
C GLY A 113 -15.15 7.70 26.13
N ASN A 114 -14.96 6.47 25.65
CA ASN A 114 -13.98 6.21 24.59
C ASN A 114 -14.68 6.10 23.24
N ARG A 115 -14.49 7.10 22.37
CA ARG A 115 -14.95 7.00 20.98
C ARG A 115 -14.00 6.09 20.20
N TRP A 116 -14.52 5.43 19.17
CA TRP A 116 -13.68 4.65 18.27
C TRP A 116 -12.56 5.50 17.64
N SER A 117 -12.84 6.78 17.44
CA SER A 117 -11.92 7.78 16.89
C SER A 117 -10.73 8.06 17.80
N ASP A 118 -10.78 7.70 19.08
CA ASP A 118 -9.74 8.09 20.05
C ASP A 118 -8.60 7.07 20.09
N CYS A 119 -8.85 5.81 19.72
CA CYS A 119 -7.84 4.74 19.71
C CYS A 119 -7.33 4.43 18.30
N ALA A 120 -6.02 4.57 18.09
CA ALA A 120 -5.38 4.30 16.79
C ALA A 120 -5.62 2.87 16.30
N SER A 121 -5.49 1.87 17.18
CA SER A 121 -5.74 0.46 16.85
C SER A 121 -7.21 0.23 16.44
N VAL A 122 -8.15 0.90 17.11
CA VAL A 122 -9.58 0.80 16.76
C VAL A 122 -9.85 1.46 15.41
N ARG A 123 -9.31 2.65 15.15
CA ARG A 123 -9.40 3.31 13.84
C ARG A 123 -8.84 2.42 12.74
N PHE A 124 -7.69 1.81 13.00
CA PHE A 124 -7.03 0.93 12.05
C PHE A 124 -7.90 -0.28 11.70
N ASN A 125 -8.35 -1.03 12.71
CA ASN A 125 -9.09 -2.27 12.51
C ASN A 125 -10.51 -2.06 11.97
N ARG A 126 -11.18 -0.96 12.33
CA ARG A 126 -12.58 -0.72 11.92
C ARG A 126 -12.71 0.03 10.59
N VAL A 127 -11.70 0.80 10.20
CA VAL A 127 -11.78 1.69 9.04
C VAL A 127 -10.64 1.41 8.07
N ILE A 128 -9.40 1.62 8.48
CA ILE A 128 -8.25 1.67 7.57
C ILE A 128 -7.99 0.31 6.92
N CYS A 129 -7.85 -0.75 7.72
CA CYS A 129 -7.56 -2.09 7.22
C CYS A 129 -8.69 -2.62 6.31
N PRO A 130 -9.99 -2.57 6.69
CA PRO A 130 -11.07 -3.00 5.80
C PRO A 130 -11.11 -2.25 4.45
N VAL A 131 -10.83 -0.95 4.45
CA VAL A 131 -10.78 -0.16 3.21
C VAL A 131 -9.62 -0.60 2.31
N TYR A 132 -8.44 -0.83 2.90
CA TYR A 132 -7.29 -1.32 2.14
C TYR A 132 -7.47 -2.75 1.63
N GLU A 133 -8.08 -3.63 2.42
CA GLU A 133 -8.44 -4.97 1.95
C GLU A 133 -9.37 -4.91 0.74
N GLU A 134 -10.43 -4.11 0.80
CA GLU A 134 -11.42 -3.96 -0.27
C GLU A 134 -10.82 -3.38 -1.56
N ILE A 135 -9.92 -2.40 -1.44
CA ILE A 135 -9.37 -1.68 -2.60
C ILE A 135 -8.17 -2.38 -3.22
N LEU A 136 -7.28 -2.92 -2.38
CA LEU A 136 -6.00 -3.48 -2.82
C LEU A 136 -6.11 -4.95 -3.22
N CYS A 137 -6.95 -5.73 -2.54
CA CYS A 137 -7.08 -7.13 -2.88
C CYS A 137 -7.79 -7.31 -4.22
N LYS A 138 -7.36 -8.34 -4.95
CA LYS A 138 -8.07 -8.84 -6.12
C LYS A 138 -9.34 -9.56 -5.65
N ASN A 139 -10.43 -9.32 -6.36
CA ASN A 139 -11.66 -10.10 -6.20
C ASN A 139 -11.48 -11.51 -6.74
#